data_AF-A0A7H8JKC7-F1
#
_entry.id   AF-A0A7H8JKC7-F1
#
_cell.length_a   1.000
_cell.length_b   1.000
_cell.length_c   1.000
_cell.angle_alpha   90.00
_cell.angle_beta   90.00
_cell.angle_gamma   90.00
#
_symmetry.space_group_name_H-M   'P 1'
#
loop_
_entity.id
_entity.type
_entity.pdbx_description
1 polymer ?
#
loop_
_entity_poly.entity_id
_entity_poly.type
_entity_poly.pdbx_seq_one_letter_code
_entity_poly.pdbx_strand_id
1 'polypeptide(L)'
;MQSPPVHPLSRLAGRSQRGKLSRFAAVVALVLAGATHSPAQATDAAVGLTKVTNFGDNPGQLNMYVYQPDSLPANPPVVFALHGCTQDAQTYADNSGLPELADRNGFLLVFAETTSTNNLNKCFNWFQPSDTSRGQGEAASVQQMAAHTVSAYGADAQRTYVTGLSAGGAMTSVMLATYPDVFKAGAVVAGLPYGCAKNVASAYMCMNPGTDKTPEQWAQQVRAANPSWTGAWPRVAIWHGDNDTTVAPRNADELRDQWTALHGLSQTPGRTSTIGPNATKHEEYLAADGSTAIEVNRVPGIGHGTPVDRGSGGEQCGSTNAAYFLDSICSSHWITQFFGLGGSGVTAR
;
A
#
# COMPACT_ATOMS: atom_id res chain seq x y z
N MET A 1 -60.91 62.43 -6.13
CA MET A 1 -61.82 63.46 -5.58
C MET A 1 -62.62 62.84 -4.43
N GLN A 2 -63.15 63.65 -3.51
CA GLN A 2 -64.14 63.30 -2.47
C GLN A 2 -63.78 62.19 -1.45
N SER A 3 -63.13 62.65 -0.37
CA SER A 3 -63.51 62.50 1.07
C SER A 3 -63.74 61.13 1.76
N PRO A 4 -63.13 60.88 2.95
CA PRO A 4 -63.56 59.89 3.94
C PRO A 4 -64.59 60.47 4.94
N PRO A 5 -65.21 59.66 5.83
CA PRO A 5 -64.72 59.51 7.22
C PRO A 5 -64.72 58.01 7.67
N VAL A 6 -64.70 57.52 8.94
CA VAL A 6 -64.92 58.07 10.30
C VAL A 6 -64.14 57.27 11.38
N HIS A 7 -63.98 57.87 12.58
CA HIS A 7 -63.78 57.22 13.90
C HIS A 7 -65.13 57.35 14.71
N PRO A 8 -65.32 56.95 16.00
CA PRO A 8 -64.35 56.50 17.01
C PRO A 8 -64.77 55.35 18.00
N LEU A 9 -63.77 54.88 18.76
CA LEU A 9 -63.78 54.53 20.20
C LEU A 9 -64.83 53.60 20.86
N SER A 10 -64.25 52.59 21.55
CA SER A 10 -64.35 52.31 23.00
C SER A 10 -65.20 51.15 23.57
N ARG A 11 -64.46 50.24 24.23
CA ARG A 11 -64.74 49.53 25.50
C ARG A 11 -66.04 48.72 25.64
N LEU A 12 -65.85 47.41 25.81
CA LEU A 12 -65.78 46.82 27.17
C LEU A 12 -65.01 45.49 27.16
N ALA A 13 -64.76 44.90 28.33
CA ALA A 13 -63.82 43.81 28.53
C ALA A 13 -64.49 42.45 28.84
N GLY A 14 -63.78 41.35 28.62
CA GLY A 14 -64.01 40.12 29.37
C GLY A 14 -63.59 38.80 28.73
N ARG A 15 -62.70 38.06 29.41
CA ARG A 15 -62.41 36.61 29.25
C ARG A 15 -61.79 36.18 27.90
N SER A 16 -61.17 35.00 27.78
CA SER A 16 -60.37 34.22 28.74
C SER A 16 -59.68 33.05 28.02
N GLN A 17 -58.37 32.90 28.18
CA GLN A 17 -57.70 31.69 28.70
C GLN A 17 -56.18 31.78 28.43
N ARG A 18 -55.37 31.49 29.46
CA ARG A 18 -53.91 31.26 29.31
C ARG A 18 -53.67 29.77 29.06
N GLY A 19 -52.70 29.45 28.20
CA GLY A 19 -52.32 28.07 27.90
C GLY A 19 -51.86 27.31 29.15
N LYS A 20 -52.20 26.02 29.22
CA LYS A 20 -51.72 25.10 30.27
C LYS A 20 -50.42 24.46 29.79
N LEU A 21 -49.34 24.59 30.56
CA LEU A 21 -48.11 23.83 30.31
C LEU A 21 -48.37 22.33 30.55
N SER A 22 -47.71 21.49 29.76
CA SER A 22 -47.79 20.04 29.91
C SER A 22 -47.10 19.59 31.21
N ARG A 23 -47.64 18.54 31.84
CA ARG A 23 -47.00 17.85 32.97
C ARG A 23 -46.24 16.64 32.45
N PHE A 24 -44.94 16.60 32.68
CA PHE A 24 -44.18 15.35 32.58
C PHE A 24 -44.66 14.37 33.64
N ALA A 25 -44.89 13.12 33.24
CA ALA A 25 -45.02 11.97 34.13
C ALA A 25 -43.97 10.94 33.69
N ALA A 26 -43.14 10.50 34.63
CA ALA A 26 -42.09 9.52 34.35
C ALA A 26 -42.66 8.09 34.37
N VAL A 27 -42.27 7.27 33.40
CA VAL A 27 -42.46 5.82 33.42
C VAL A 27 -41.08 5.18 33.31
N VAL A 28 -40.64 4.54 34.38
CA VAL A 28 -39.38 3.78 34.41
C VAL A 28 -39.72 2.32 34.13
N ALA A 29 -39.32 1.82 32.96
CA ALA A 29 -39.37 0.40 32.63
C ALA A 29 -38.00 -0.22 32.92
N LEU A 30 -37.94 -1.21 33.82
CA LEU A 30 -36.73 -2.03 33.99
C LEU A 30 -36.60 -2.97 32.79
N VAL A 31 -35.60 -2.74 31.95
CA VAL A 31 -35.12 -3.72 30.98
C VAL A 31 -33.94 -4.46 31.61
N LEU A 32 -34.13 -5.74 31.92
CA LEU A 32 -33.02 -6.62 32.33
C LEU A 32 -32.15 -6.93 31.11
N ALA A 33 -31.13 -6.10 30.89
CA ALA A 33 -30.12 -6.35 29.87
C ALA A 33 -29.26 -7.56 30.29
N GLY A 34 -29.61 -8.74 29.78
CA GLY A 34 -28.75 -9.92 29.87
C GLY A 34 -27.46 -9.67 29.12
N ALA A 35 -26.34 -9.52 29.83
CA ALA A 35 -25.03 -9.29 29.24
C ALA A 35 -24.52 -10.57 28.55
N THR A 36 -24.97 -10.79 27.31
CA THR A 36 -24.32 -11.73 26.39
C THR A 36 -22.88 -11.27 26.21
N HIS A 37 -21.95 -12.00 26.83
CA HIS A 37 -20.53 -11.75 26.66
C HIS A 37 -20.16 -12.17 25.24
N SER A 38 -20.17 -11.21 24.31
CA SER A 38 -19.44 -11.37 23.05
C SER A 38 -18.01 -11.78 23.40
N PRO A 39 -17.45 -12.83 22.79
CA PRO A 39 -16.04 -13.13 23.00
C PRO A 39 -15.25 -11.89 22.59
N ALA A 40 -14.35 -11.44 23.46
CA ALA A 40 -13.41 -10.40 23.09
C ALA A 40 -12.66 -10.87 21.85
N GLN A 41 -12.62 -10.03 20.80
CA GLN A 41 -11.75 -10.30 19.66
C GLN A 41 -10.34 -10.46 20.22
N ALA A 42 -9.65 -11.54 19.84
CA ALA A 42 -8.25 -11.69 20.19
C ALA A 42 -7.51 -10.48 19.62
N THR A 43 -6.87 -9.70 20.49
CA THR A 43 -5.88 -8.73 20.04
C THR A 43 -4.67 -9.54 19.60
N ASP A 44 -4.50 -9.69 18.28
CA ASP A 44 -3.32 -10.35 17.72
C ASP A 44 -2.06 -9.74 18.32
N ALA A 45 -1.12 -10.58 18.73
CA ALA A 45 0.12 -10.13 19.35
C ALA A 45 0.97 -9.42 18.30
N ALA A 46 1.54 -8.27 18.66
CA ALA A 46 2.43 -7.51 17.77
C ALA A 46 3.59 -8.39 17.26
N VAL A 47 3.87 -8.29 15.97
CA VAL A 47 4.82 -9.15 15.26
C VAL A 47 6.24 -8.93 15.81
N GLY A 48 6.94 -10.02 16.11
CA GLY A 48 8.30 -9.97 16.68
C GLY A 48 9.35 -9.46 15.68
N LEU A 49 9.55 -8.14 15.62
CA LEU A 49 10.55 -7.51 14.76
C LEU A 49 11.93 -7.38 15.45
N THR A 50 12.98 -7.88 14.80
CA THR A 50 14.36 -7.69 15.25
C THR A 50 14.97 -6.45 14.59
N LYS A 51 15.29 -5.41 15.37
CA LYS A 51 15.96 -4.21 14.84
C LYS A 51 17.44 -4.46 14.54
N VAL A 52 17.86 -4.19 13.31
CA VAL A 52 19.26 -4.28 12.86
C VAL A 52 19.86 -2.88 12.85
N THR A 53 20.94 -2.69 13.62
CA THR A 53 21.59 -1.38 13.82
C THR A 53 22.90 -1.20 13.05
N ASN A 54 23.42 -2.26 12.43
CA ASN A 54 24.67 -2.23 11.65
C ASN A 54 24.55 -3.09 10.38
N PHE A 55 23.95 -2.50 9.34
CA PHE A 55 23.79 -3.12 8.02
C PHE A 55 24.72 -2.52 6.95
N GLY A 56 25.80 -1.85 7.37
CA GLY A 56 26.69 -1.08 6.49
C GLY A 56 26.24 0.38 6.34
N ASP A 57 26.72 1.04 5.27
CA ASP A 57 26.42 2.45 5.02
C ASP A 57 24.92 2.75 4.95
N ASN A 58 24.50 3.84 5.60
CA ASN A 58 23.09 4.23 5.74
C ASN A 58 22.90 5.73 5.42
N PRO A 59 23.18 6.18 4.18
CA PRO A 59 23.13 7.61 3.82
C PRO A 59 21.72 8.20 3.93
N GLY A 60 20.66 7.40 3.75
CA GLY A 60 19.27 7.80 3.95
C GLY A 60 18.77 7.79 5.40
N GLN A 61 19.62 7.41 6.36
CA GLN A 61 19.29 7.36 7.80
C GLN A 61 18.01 6.56 8.11
N LEU A 62 17.83 5.41 7.44
CA LEU A 62 16.70 4.51 7.65
C LEU A 62 16.96 3.57 8.83
N ASN A 63 15.89 3.10 9.47
CA ASN A 63 15.93 1.93 10.34
C ASN A 63 15.72 0.65 9.51
N MET A 64 16.39 -0.44 9.91
CA MET A 64 16.15 -1.79 9.38
C MET A 64 15.56 -2.67 10.48
N TYR A 65 14.50 -3.40 10.17
CA TYR A 65 13.98 -4.47 11.01
C TYR A 65 13.82 -5.74 10.19
N VAL A 66 14.13 -6.89 10.79
CA VAL A 66 13.97 -8.20 10.18
C VAL A 66 12.88 -8.96 10.92
N TYR A 67 11.98 -9.58 10.16
CA TYR A 67 11.16 -10.67 10.62
C TYR A 67 11.64 -11.96 9.98
N GLN A 68 11.89 -12.95 10.83
CA GLN A 68 12.43 -14.25 10.47
C GLN A 68 11.50 -15.34 11.01
N PRO A 69 10.80 -16.07 10.13
CA PRO A 69 10.10 -17.30 10.50
C PRO A 69 11.01 -18.30 11.22
N ASP A 70 10.46 -19.04 12.19
CA ASP A 70 11.18 -20.08 12.94
C ASP A 70 11.73 -21.20 12.03
N SER A 71 11.08 -21.44 10.88
CA SER A 71 11.40 -22.52 9.93
C SER A 71 11.64 -21.99 8.52
N LEU A 72 12.82 -21.38 8.29
CA LEU A 72 13.27 -20.99 6.95
C LEU A 72 14.01 -22.12 6.20
N PRO A 73 13.86 -22.20 4.87
CA PRO A 73 14.72 -23.03 4.03
C PRO A 73 16.15 -22.46 3.95
N ALA A 74 17.12 -23.29 3.60
CA ALA A 74 18.48 -22.83 3.30
C ALA A 74 18.50 -21.97 2.03
N ASN A 75 19.21 -20.84 2.07
CA ASN A 75 19.14 -19.76 1.07
C ASN A 75 17.70 -19.24 0.89
N PRO A 76 17.09 -18.67 1.96
CA PRO A 76 15.70 -18.23 1.91
C PRO A 76 15.53 -17.04 0.96
N PRO A 77 14.38 -16.94 0.27
CA PRO A 77 13.99 -15.71 -0.42
C PRO A 77 13.85 -14.55 0.56
N VAL A 78 13.92 -13.31 0.07
CA VAL A 78 13.70 -12.12 0.91
C VAL A 78 12.77 -11.11 0.24
N VAL A 79 11.77 -10.66 0.99
CA VAL A 79 10.86 -9.57 0.61
C VAL A 79 11.17 -8.34 1.44
N PHE A 80 11.47 -7.23 0.77
CA PHE A 80 11.60 -5.91 1.38
C PHE A 80 10.24 -5.23 1.44
N ALA A 81 9.85 -4.71 2.60
CA ALA A 81 8.55 -4.12 2.85
C ALA A 81 8.69 -2.64 3.26
N LEU A 82 8.09 -1.75 2.48
CA LEU A 82 8.20 -0.29 2.63
C LEU A 82 6.84 0.32 3.01
N HIS A 83 6.76 0.88 4.22
CA HIS A 83 5.51 1.41 4.79
C HIS A 83 5.02 2.70 4.09
N GLY A 84 3.72 3.01 4.28
CA GLY A 84 3.14 4.28 3.84
C GLY A 84 3.50 5.44 4.78
N CYS A 85 3.13 6.67 4.41
CA CYS A 85 3.25 7.83 5.29
C CYS A 85 2.54 7.59 6.63
N THR A 86 3.06 8.20 7.71
CA THR A 86 2.62 8.14 9.12
C THR A 86 2.75 6.78 9.82
N GLN A 87 2.78 5.69 9.06
CA GLN A 87 3.09 4.32 9.52
C GLN A 87 4.58 4.17 9.88
N ASP A 88 4.96 2.99 10.36
CA ASP A 88 6.32 2.55 10.70
C ASP A 88 6.45 1.04 10.46
N ALA A 89 7.63 0.45 10.69
CA ALA A 89 7.87 -0.97 10.42
C ALA A 89 6.91 -1.89 11.17
N GLN A 90 6.66 -1.60 12.46
CA GLN A 90 5.75 -2.40 13.30
C GLN A 90 4.31 -2.32 12.78
N THR A 91 3.80 -1.10 12.53
CA THR A 91 2.46 -0.90 11.96
C THR A 91 2.27 -1.66 10.64
N TYR A 92 3.31 -1.69 9.78
CA TYR A 92 3.24 -2.37 8.49
C TYR A 92 3.36 -3.90 8.62
N ALA A 93 4.15 -4.41 9.57
CA ALA A 93 4.22 -5.84 9.88
C ALA A 93 2.88 -6.36 10.44
N ASP A 94 2.33 -5.69 11.45
CA ASP A 94 1.13 -6.12 12.20
C ASP A 94 -0.16 -6.15 11.37
N ASN A 95 -0.20 -5.47 10.22
CA ASN A 95 -1.43 -5.29 9.43
C ASN A 95 -1.34 -5.76 7.97
N SER A 96 -0.15 -5.83 7.36
CA SER A 96 -0.03 -6.24 5.94
C SER A 96 -0.31 -7.72 5.68
N GLY A 97 -0.24 -8.58 6.70
CA GLY A 97 -0.30 -10.04 6.52
C GLY A 97 0.94 -10.64 5.87
N LEU A 98 1.97 -9.83 5.55
CA LEU A 98 3.25 -10.32 5.05
C LEU A 98 3.92 -11.31 6.03
N PRO A 99 3.96 -11.10 7.36
CA PRO A 99 4.55 -12.06 8.30
C PRO A 99 3.84 -13.42 8.29
N GLU A 100 2.51 -13.43 8.22
CA GLU A 100 1.72 -14.67 8.11
C GLU A 100 2.06 -15.44 6.84
N LEU A 101 2.29 -14.73 5.73
CA LEU A 101 2.68 -15.32 4.46
C LEU A 101 4.15 -15.76 4.45
N ALA A 102 5.02 -15.10 5.21
CA ALA A 102 6.42 -15.50 5.41
C ALA A 102 6.52 -16.82 6.19
N ASP A 103 5.72 -17.00 7.25
CA ASP A 103 5.58 -18.28 7.96
C ASP A 103 5.00 -19.37 7.05
N ARG A 104 3.91 -19.08 6.31
CA ARG A 104 3.25 -20.06 5.44
C ARG A 104 4.12 -20.52 4.25
N ASN A 105 5.03 -19.67 3.75
CA ASN A 105 5.76 -19.91 2.49
C ASN A 105 7.30 -19.97 2.64
N GLY A 106 7.87 -19.66 3.80
CA GLY A 106 9.30 -19.79 4.09
C GLY A 106 10.20 -18.73 3.43
N PHE A 107 9.92 -17.44 3.67
CA PHE A 107 10.78 -16.33 3.21
C PHE A 107 11.11 -15.32 4.32
N LEU A 108 12.24 -14.62 4.21
CA LEU A 108 12.62 -13.52 5.09
C LEU A 108 11.85 -12.24 4.76
N LEU A 109 11.55 -11.44 5.78
CA LEU A 109 11.01 -10.10 5.63
C LEU A 109 11.98 -9.06 6.19
N VAL A 110 12.22 -8.01 5.41
CA VAL A 110 12.96 -6.83 5.84
C VAL A 110 12.07 -5.61 5.74
N PHE A 111 11.72 -5.03 6.88
CA PHE A 111 11.01 -3.75 6.95
C PHE A 111 12.03 -2.63 7.00
N ALA A 112 12.08 -1.83 5.93
CA ALA A 112 12.81 -0.56 5.96
C ALA A 112 11.87 0.51 6.53
N GLU A 113 12.37 1.35 7.43
CA GLU A 113 11.58 2.38 8.09
C GLU A 113 12.25 3.74 7.99
N THR A 114 11.45 4.72 7.56
CA THR A 114 11.81 6.14 7.52
C THR A 114 11.03 6.87 8.61
N THR A 115 11.63 7.90 9.22
CA THR A 115 11.15 8.50 10.47
C THR A 115 10.91 10.00 10.33
N SER A 116 10.45 10.64 11.42
CA SER A 116 10.25 12.10 11.48
C SER A 116 11.54 12.92 11.29
N THR A 117 12.74 12.33 11.40
CA THR A 117 14.00 13.01 11.05
C THR A 117 14.24 13.08 9.54
N ASN A 118 13.75 12.09 8.79
CA ASN A 118 13.88 11.98 7.34
C ASN A 118 12.78 12.80 6.64
N ASN A 119 11.55 12.74 7.18
CA ASN A 119 10.38 13.44 6.70
C ASN A 119 9.35 13.56 7.83
N LEU A 120 8.84 14.76 8.13
CA LEU A 120 7.93 14.97 9.28
C LEU A 120 6.69 14.06 9.28
N ASN A 121 6.23 13.62 8.11
CA ASN A 121 5.10 12.71 7.96
C ASN A 121 5.49 11.22 7.92
N LYS A 122 6.74 10.85 8.27
CA LYS A 122 7.33 9.51 8.05
C LYS A 122 7.13 8.99 6.61
N CYS A 123 7.10 9.87 5.61
CA CYS A 123 7.03 9.47 4.21
C CYS A 123 8.43 9.19 3.66
N PHE A 124 8.60 8.13 2.89
CA PHE A 124 9.80 7.98 2.05
C PHE A 124 9.91 9.18 1.11
N ASN A 125 11.12 9.68 0.91
CA ASN A 125 11.45 10.86 0.12
C ASN A 125 11.53 10.53 -1.39
N TRP A 126 10.57 9.75 -1.90
CA TRP A 126 10.48 9.25 -3.30
C TRP A 126 10.47 10.33 -4.39
N PHE A 127 10.32 11.61 -4.00
CA PHE A 127 10.34 12.78 -4.88
C PHE A 127 11.65 13.59 -4.79
N GLN A 128 12.63 13.16 -3.98
CA GLN A 128 13.91 13.86 -3.79
C GLN A 128 15.05 13.10 -4.49
N PRO A 129 15.76 13.71 -5.45
CA PRO A 129 16.89 13.05 -6.13
C PRO A 129 18.04 12.64 -5.20
N SER A 130 18.19 13.29 -4.04
CA SER A 130 19.11 12.90 -2.95
C SER A 130 18.82 11.51 -2.39
N ASP A 131 17.58 11.07 -2.44
CA ASP A 131 17.09 9.85 -1.78
C ASP A 131 16.68 8.76 -2.77
N THR A 132 16.69 9.09 -4.07
CA THR A 132 16.18 8.25 -5.16
C THR A 132 17.15 8.07 -6.32
N SER A 133 18.40 8.50 -6.15
CA SER A 133 19.50 8.20 -7.09
C SER A 133 20.25 6.95 -6.63
N ARG A 134 20.71 6.13 -7.59
CA ARG A 134 21.58 4.99 -7.28
C ARG A 134 22.84 5.47 -6.52
N GLY A 135 23.16 4.83 -5.40
CA GLY A 135 24.25 5.21 -4.51
C GLY A 135 24.00 6.42 -3.60
N GLN A 136 22.75 6.91 -3.46
CA GLN A 136 22.40 8.03 -2.59
C GLN A 136 21.19 7.76 -1.68
N GLY A 137 21.18 8.42 -0.51
CA GLY A 137 20.07 8.52 0.44
C GLY A 137 19.28 7.23 0.72
N GLU A 138 17.95 7.34 0.86
CA GLU A 138 17.07 6.22 1.24
C GLU A 138 17.23 4.99 0.31
N ALA A 139 17.31 5.19 -1.01
CA ALA A 139 17.46 4.11 -1.97
C ALA A 139 18.79 3.33 -1.79
N ALA A 140 19.90 4.01 -1.48
CA ALA A 140 21.14 3.33 -1.12
C ALA A 140 21.06 2.61 0.23
N SER A 141 20.41 3.20 1.23
CA SER A 141 20.17 2.50 2.51
C SER A 141 19.41 1.18 2.32
N VAL A 142 18.36 1.13 1.49
CA VAL A 142 17.63 -0.12 1.21
C VAL A 142 18.48 -1.14 0.45
N GLN A 143 19.31 -0.72 -0.52
CA GLN A 143 20.27 -1.65 -1.17
C GLN A 143 21.30 -2.20 -0.18
N GLN A 144 21.76 -1.40 0.78
CA GLN A 144 22.70 -1.84 1.81
C GLN A 144 22.05 -2.84 2.78
N MET A 145 20.79 -2.65 3.15
CA MET A 145 20.00 -3.67 3.85
C MET A 145 19.89 -4.97 3.05
N ALA A 146 19.75 -4.92 1.72
CA ALA A 146 19.75 -6.11 0.86
C ALA A 146 21.10 -6.85 0.86
N ALA A 147 22.22 -6.12 0.72
CA ALA A 147 23.56 -6.70 0.80
C ALA A 147 23.84 -7.30 2.20
N HIS A 148 23.38 -6.64 3.27
CA HIS A 148 23.44 -7.19 4.62
C HIS A 148 22.59 -8.45 4.80
N THR A 149 21.38 -8.49 4.24
CA THR A 149 20.48 -9.65 4.41
C THR A 149 21.02 -10.90 3.72
N VAL A 150 21.61 -10.75 2.52
CA VAL A 150 22.34 -11.83 1.84
C VAL A 150 23.53 -12.33 2.66
N SER A 151 24.33 -11.43 3.24
CA SER A 151 25.58 -11.79 3.91
C SER A 151 25.43 -12.24 5.37
N ALA A 152 24.44 -11.73 6.12
CA ALA A 152 24.23 -12.03 7.53
C ALA A 152 23.13 -13.07 7.79
N TYR A 153 22.11 -13.15 6.93
CA TYR A 153 21.00 -14.11 7.04
C TYR A 153 21.06 -15.21 5.96
N GLY A 154 22.06 -15.17 5.07
CA GLY A 154 22.24 -16.17 4.01
C GLY A 154 21.16 -16.13 2.93
N ALA A 155 20.45 -15.01 2.75
CA ALA A 155 19.34 -14.91 1.81
C ALA A 155 19.78 -15.09 0.34
N ASP A 156 18.91 -15.68 -0.49
CA ASP A 156 19.15 -15.85 -1.91
C ASP A 156 19.06 -14.50 -2.66
N ALA A 157 20.22 -13.97 -3.06
CA ALA A 157 20.34 -12.76 -3.86
C ALA A 157 19.63 -12.83 -5.23
N GLN A 158 19.32 -14.02 -5.73
CA GLN A 158 18.50 -14.21 -6.95
C GLN A 158 17.00 -14.33 -6.66
N ARG A 159 16.58 -14.31 -5.38
CA ARG A 159 15.18 -14.29 -4.93
C ARG A 159 14.94 -13.16 -3.91
N THR A 160 15.41 -11.97 -4.30
CA THR A 160 15.21 -10.70 -3.59
C THR A 160 14.11 -9.88 -4.27
N TYR A 161 13.13 -9.42 -3.49
CA TYR A 161 11.92 -8.73 -3.95
C TYR A 161 11.62 -7.50 -3.09
N VAL A 162 10.79 -6.57 -3.58
CA VAL A 162 10.42 -5.35 -2.83
C VAL A 162 8.95 -4.97 -3.04
N THR A 163 8.24 -4.60 -1.96
CA THR A 163 6.84 -4.18 -1.98
C THR A 163 6.63 -2.99 -1.05
N GLY A 164 5.63 -2.15 -1.34
CA GLY A 164 5.30 -1.07 -0.43
C GLY A 164 4.02 -0.32 -0.76
N LEU A 165 3.53 0.40 0.26
CA LEU A 165 2.31 1.21 0.22
C LEU A 165 2.65 2.69 -0.01
N SER A 166 1.90 3.38 -0.88
CA SER A 166 1.91 4.86 -0.96
C SER A 166 3.32 5.41 -1.24
N ALA A 167 3.90 6.18 -0.31
CA ALA A 167 5.29 6.63 -0.38
C ALA A 167 6.31 5.46 -0.46
N GLY A 168 6.07 4.36 0.27
CA GLY A 168 6.84 3.11 0.14
C GLY A 168 6.58 2.38 -1.18
N GLY A 169 5.40 2.54 -1.78
CA GLY A 169 5.08 2.06 -3.13
C GLY A 169 5.83 2.86 -4.22
N ALA A 170 5.90 4.18 -4.08
CA ALA A 170 6.73 5.02 -4.94
C ALA A 170 8.24 4.73 -4.74
N MET A 171 8.69 4.48 -3.50
CA MET A 171 10.05 4.02 -3.25
C MET A 171 10.31 2.60 -3.80
N THR A 172 9.29 1.73 -3.87
CA THR A 172 9.39 0.44 -4.59
C THR A 172 9.70 0.67 -6.06
N SER A 173 9.01 1.60 -6.75
CA SER A 173 9.35 2.00 -8.12
C SER A 173 10.79 2.54 -8.24
N VAL A 174 11.28 3.28 -7.24
CA VAL A 174 12.69 3.73 -7.17
C VAL A 174 13.66 2.56 -7.07
N MET A 175 13.42 1.60 -6.18
CA MET A 175 14.31 0.44 -6.00
C MET A 175 14.40 -0.41 -7.27
N LEU A 176 13.27 -0.66 -7.95
CA LEU A 176 13.23 -1.42 -9.20
C LEU A 176 13.92 -0.70 -10.37
N ALA A 177 13.85 0.64 -10.41
CA ALA A 177 14.51 1.45 -11.44
C ALA A 177 16.02 1.63 -11.21
N THR A 178 16.43 1.85 -9.96
CA THR A 178 17.82 2.17 -9.59
C THR A 178 18.69 0.95 -9.29
N TYR A 179 18.09 -0.16 -8.82
CA TYR A 179 18.77 -1.42 -8.49
C TYR A 179 18.12 -2.67 -9.13
N PRO A 180 17.94 -2.70 -10.47
CA PRO A 180 17.40 -3.86 -11.20
C PRO A 180 18.30 -5.10 -11.14
N ASP A 181 19.56 -4.92 -10.76
CA ASP A 181 20.52 -5.97 -10.43
C ASP A 181 20.20 -6.69 -9.11
N VAL A 182 19.60 -5.99 -8.16
CA VAL A 182 19.27 -6.49 -6.81
C VAL A 182 17.88 -7.12 -6.75
N PHE A 183 16.85 -6.42 -7.23
CA PHE A 183 15.44 -6.84 -7.06
C PHE A 183 14.91 -7.52 -8.33
N LYS A 184 14.43 -8.76 -8.24
CA LYS A 184 13.92 -9.51 -9.41
C LYS A 184 12.48 -9.18 -9.78
N ALA A 185 11.68 -8.82 -8.78
CA ALA A 185 10.36 -8.28 -8.97
C ALA A 185 9.99 -7.36 -7.81
N GLY A 186 8.95 -6.55 -8.00
CA GLY A 186 8.36 -5.80 -6.91
C GLY A 186 6.87 -5.51 -7.09
N ALA A 187 6.26 -5.00 -6.03
CA ALA A 187 4.82 -4.70 -5.99
C ALA A 187 4.53 -3.29 -5.47
N VAL A 188 3.87 -2.49 -6.30
CA VAL A 188 3.57 -1.08 -6.05
C VAL A 188 2.11 -0.97 -5.63
N VAL A 189 1.87 -0.74 -4.32
CA VAL A 189 0.53 -0.67 -3.74
C VAL A 189 0.15 0.80 -3.50
N ALA A 190 -0.87 1.30 -4.20
CA ALA A 190 -1.31 2.70 -4.22
C ALA A 190 -0.15 3.71 -4.43
N GLY A 191 0.85 3.31 -5.23
CA GLY A 191 2.09 4.06 -5.46
C GLY A 191 2.13 4.79 -6.81
N LEU A 192 3.33 5.20 -7.23
CA LEU A 192 3.55 6.09 -8.38
C LEU A 192 4.68 5.61 -9.30
N PRO A 193 4.70 6.02 -10.60
CA PRO A 193 5.80 5.76 -11.52
C PRO A 193 7.13 6.37 -11.05
N TYR A 194 8.24 5.68 -11.36
CA TYR A 194 9.57 6.20 -11.12
C TYR A 194 9.82 7.47 -11.95
N GLY A 195 10.49 8.45 -11.33
CA GLY A 195 10.87 9.70 -11.98
C GLY A 195 9.72 10.66 -12.26
N CYS A 196 8.51 10.39 -11.74
CA CYS A 196 7.37 11.29 -11.87
C CYS A 196 7.65 12.66 -11.24
N ALA A 197 8.17 12.65 -10.00
CA ALA A 197 8.48 13.85 -9.24
C ALA A 197 9.99 13.99 -8.99
N LYS A 198 10.46 15.23 -8.87
CA LYS A 198 11.85 15.60 -8.49
C LYS A 198 11.91 16.75 -7.47
N ASN A 199 10.75 17.08 -6.87
CA ASN A 199 10.54 18.01 -5.75
C ASN A 199 9.08 17.91 -5.26
N VAL A 200 8.78 18.53 -4.11
CA VAL A 200 7.44 18.55 -3.47
C VAL A 200 6.32 19.04 -4.40
N ALA A 201 6.54 20.08 -5.20
CA ALA A 201 5.50 20.61 -6.08
C ALA A 201 5.12 19.61 -7.19
N SER A 202 6.12 18.95 -7.79
CA SER A 202 5.88 17.84 -8.72
C SER A 202 5.29 16.60 -8.03
N ALA A 203 5.60 16.36 -6.75
CA ALA A 203 5.05 15.23 -5.98
C ALA A 203 3.52 15.33 -5.88
N TYR A 204 2.98 16.49 -5.52
CA TYR A 204 1.52 16.70 -5.47
C TYR A 204 0.85 16.46 -6.83
N MET A 205 1.41 17.00 -7.92
CA MET A 205 0.87 16.78 -9.28
C MET A 205 0.89 15.31 -9.71
N CYS A 206 1.93 14.56 -9.31
CA CYS A 206 2.02 13.13 -9.50
C CYS A 206 1.00 12.34 -8.69
N MET A 207 0.76 12.74 -7.44
CA MET A 207 -0.25 12.12 -6.59
C MET A 207 -1.66 12.35 -7.13
N ASN A 208 -2.08 13.59 -7.34
CA ASN A 208 -3.42 13.92 -7.83
C ASN A 208 -3.36 15.25 -8.62
N PRO A 209 -3.76 15.29 -9.91
CA PRO A 209 -4.55 14.32 -10.67
C PRO A 209 -3.76 13.15 -11.28
N GLY A 210 -2.44 13.08 -11.06
CA GLY A 210 -1.56 12.21 -11.83
C GLY A 210 -0.93 12.98 -12.99
N THR A 211 0.27 12.55 -13.39
CA THR A 211 1.00 13.15 -14.51
C THR A 211 0.95 12.22 -15.71
N ASP A 212 0.28 12.65 -16.78
CA ASP A 212 0.22 11.93 -18.07
C ASP A 212 1.58 12.04 -18.80
N LYS A 213 2.14 10.92 -19.26
CA LYS A 213 3.28 10.88 -20.20
C LYS A 213 3.14 9.71 -21.17
N THR A 214 3.82 9.79 -22.32
CA THR A 214 3.87 8.63 -23.22
C THR A 214 4.64 7.47 -22.57
N PRO A 215 4.29 6.20 -22.86
CA PRO A 215 4.99 5.03 -22.32
C PRO A 215 6.51 5.08 -22.48
N GLU A 216 7.00 5.56 -23.63
CA GLU A 216 8.44 5.70 -23.89
C GLU A 216 9.09 6.85 -23.08
N GLN A 217 8.39 7.97 -22.83
CA GLN A 217 8.88 9.00 -21.91
C GLN A 217 9.01 8.48 -20.47
N TRP A 218 8.12 7.57 -20.07
CA TRP A 218 8.18 6.89 -18.78
C TRP A 218 9.31 5.85 -18.69
N ALA A 219 9.44 4.99 -19.69
CA ALA A 219 10.52 4.01 -19.77
C ALA A 219 11.89 4.72 -19.78
N GLN A 220 12.01 5.85 -20.46
CA GLN A 220 13.24 6.63 -20.48
C GLN A 220 13.61 7.27 -19.13
N GLN A 221 12.67 7.50 -18.20
CA GLN A 221 13.06 7.84 -16.82
C GLN A 221 13.78 6.66 -16.15
N VAL A 222 13.28 5.43 -16.32
CA VAL A 222 13.87 4.24 -15.71
C VAL A 222 15.22 3.90 -16.33
N ARG A 223 15.35 3.94 -17.67
CA ARG A 223 16.66 3.74 -18.33
C ARG A 223 17.70 4.79 -17.93
N ALA A 224 17.27 6.02 -17.58
CA ALA A 224 18.15 7.06 -17.06
C ALA A 224 18.55 6.87 -15.58
N ALA A 225 17.87 6.01 -14.81
CA ALA A 225 18.18 5.74 -13.40
C ALA A 225 19.44 4.89 -13.24
N ASN A 226 19.69 3.98 -14.17
CA ASN A 226 20.91 3.17 -14.25
C ASN A 226 21.34 2.96 -15.73
N PRO A 227 21.98 3.96 -16.37
CA PRO A 227 22.29 3.92 -17.80
C PRO A 227 23.28 2.83 -18.25
N SER A 228 23.95 2.15 -17.31
CA SER A 228 24.83 1.01 -17.59
C SER A 228 24.13 -0.35 -17.47
N TRP A 229 22.84 -0.39 -17.12
CA TRP A 229 22.09 -1.65 -17.02
C TRP A 229 21.76 -2.22 -18.40
N THR A 230 22.17 -3.48 -18.61
CA THR A 230 21.91 -4.26 -19.83
C THR A 230 21.30 -5.63 -19.55
N GLY A 231 20.96 -5.92 -18.29
CA GLY A 231 20.28 -7.15 -17.88
C GLY A 231 18.76 -7.08 -18.05
N ALA A 232 18.07 -8.16 -17.65
CA ALA A 232 16.61 -8.20 -17.63
C ALA A 232 16.05 -7.16 -16.63
N TRP A 233 14.95 -6.49 -16.98
CA TRP A 233 14.27 -5.58 -16.05
C TRP A 233 13.42 -6.36 -15.03
N PRO A 234 13.21 -5.83 -13.81
CA PRO A 234 12.38 -6.49 -12.80
C PRO A 234 10.92 -6.62 -13.27
N ARG A 235 10.24 -7.68 -12.81
CA ARG A 235 8.78 -7.86 -13.02
C ARG A 235 8.00 -7.00 -12.02
N VAL A 236 6.86 -6.43 -12.39
CA VAL A 236 6.12 -5.48 -11.51
C VAL A 236 4.63 -5.81 -11.38
N ALA A 237 4.16 -5.99 -10.14
CA ALA A 237 2.74 -6.04 -9.83
C ALA A 237 2.28 -4.65 -9.36
N ILE A 238 1.17 -4.17 -9.91
CA ILE A 238 0.57 -2.87 -9.59
C ILE A 238 -0.76 -3.15 -8.89
N TRP A 239 -0.99 -2.53 -7.72
CA TRP A 239 -2.20 -2.71 -6.91
C TRP A 239 -2.79 -1.35 -6.57
N HIS A 240 -4.00 -1.05 -7.05
CA HIS A 240 -4.59 0.28 -6.90
C HIS A 240 -6.10 0.22 -6.66
N GLY A 241 -6.58 1.04 -5.71
CA GLY A 241 -8.01 1.26 -5.47
C GLY A 241 -8.62 2.16 -6.55
N ASP A 242 -9.81 1.83 -7.03
CA ASP A 242 -10.51 2.63 -8.05
C ASP A 242 -11.09 3.96 -7.50
N ASN A 243 -11.22 4.09 -6.18
CA ASN A 243 -11.66 5.31 -5.48
C ASN A 243 -10.52 6.02 -4.73
N ASP A 244 -9.24 5.79 -5.10
CA ASP A 244 -8.10 6.44 -4.45
C ASP A 244 -8.06 7.96 -4.76
N THR A 245 -8.36 8.77 -3.75
CA THR A 245 -8.32 10.25 -3.83
C THR A 245 -6.98 10.86 -3.42
N THR A 246 -6.06 10.06 -2.86
CA THR A 246 -4.73 10.53 -2.42
C THR A 246 -3.70 10.33 -3.52
N VAL A 247 -3.65 9.15 -4.13
CA VAL A 247 -2.86 8.84 -5.32
C VAL A 247 -3.83 8.38 -6.40
N ALA A 248 -4.18 9.29 -7.32
CA ALA A 248 -5.26 9.09 -8.28
C ALA A 248 -5.09 7.78 -9.08
N PRO A 249 -6.16 7.01 -9.40
CA PRO A 249 -6.05 5.67 -9.96
C PRO A 249 -5.37 5.61 -11.33
N ARG A 250 -5.31 6.76 -12.03
CA ARG A 250 -4.46 7.00 -13.20
C ARG A 250 -3.02 6.53 -12.99
N ASN A 251 -2.45 6.65 -11.78
CA ASN A 251 -1.08 6.20 -11.51
C ASN A 251 -0.87 4.70 -11.80
N ALA A 252 -1.91 3.87 -11.74
CA ALA A 252 -1.83 2.47 -12.18
C ALA A 252 -1.70 2.33 -13.72
N ASP A 253 -2.31 3.23 -14.48
CA ASP A 253 -2.14 3.34 -15.94
C ASP A 253 -0.75 3.88 -16.30
N GLU A 254 -0.27 4.94 -15.63
CA GLU A 254 1.09 5.47 -15.84
C GLU A 254 2.16 4.44 -15.45
N LEU A 255 1.92 3.63 -14.40
CA LEU A 255 2.79 2.51 -14.00
C LEU A 255 2.77 1.38 -15.04
N ARG A 256 1.60 0.98 -15.57
CA ARG A 256 1.52 0.03 -16.69
C ARG A 256 2.37 0.55 -17.85
N ASP A 257 2.11 1.79 -18.28
CA ASP A 257 2.76 2.39 -19.44
C ASP A 257 4.28 2.46 -19.26
N GLN A 258 4.77 2.82 -18.08
CA GLN A 258 6.18 2.80 -17.73
C GLN A 258 6.82 1.42 -17.91
N TRP A 259 6.26 0.40 -17.27
CA TRP A 259 6.90 -0.91 -17.18
C TRP A 259 6.69 -1.75 -18.45
N THR A 260 5.52 -1.68 -19.10
CA THR A 260 5.29 -2.33 -20.40
C THR A 260 6.22 -1.79 -21.48
N ALA A 261 6.40 -0.46 -21.61
CA ALA A 261 7.32 0.10 -22.59
C ALA A 261 8.80 -0.16 -22.26
N LEU A 262 9.16 -0.26 -20.98
CA LEU A 262 10.50 -0.66 -20.55
C LEU A 262 10.82 -2.12 -20.95
N HIS A 263 9.84 -3.01 -20.82
CA HIS A 263 9.92 -4.43 -21.24
C HIS A 263 9.62 -4.66 -22.73
N GLY A 264 9.23 -3.63 -23.48
CA GLY A 264 8.90 -3.73 -24.92
C GLY A 264 7.56 -4.43 -25.24
N LEU A 265 6.61 -4.41 -24.31
CA LEU A 265 5.33 -5.12 -24.38
C LEU A 265 4.20 -4.26 -24.97
N SER A 266 3.08 -4.94 -25.28
CA SER A 266 1.81 -4.30 -25.64
C SER A 266 1.20 -3.53 -24.46
N GLN A 267 0.44 -2.47 -24.77
CA GLN A 267 -0.44 -1.79 -23.80
C GLN A 267 -1.78 -2.51 -23.58
N THR A 268 -2.05 -3.57 -24.35
CA THR A 268 -3.16 -4.49 -24.14
C THR A 268 -2.66 -5.74 -23.38
N PRO A 269 -3.30 -6.17 -22.29
CA PRO A 269 -2.87 -7.37 -21.56
C PRO A 269 -3.05 -8.64 -22.40
N GLY A 270 -2.19 -9.63 -22.14
CA GLY A 270 -2.26 -10.96 -22.75
C GLY A 270 -3.27 -11.89 -22.08
N ARG A 271 -3.63 -11.63 -20.81
CA ARG A 271 -4.74 -12.29 -20.10
C ARG A 271 -5.48 -11.27 -19.22
N THR A 272 -6.77 -11.47 -19.02
CA THR A 272 -7.57 -10.71 -18.05
C THR A 272 -8.46 -11.67 -17.29
N SER A 273 -8.51 -11.51 -15.97
CA SER A 273 -9.31 -12.33 -15.06
C SER A 273 -9.89 -11.49 -13.93
N THR A 274 -10.59 -12.15 -13.02
CA THR A 274 -11.17 -11.57 -11.82
C THR A 274 -10.75 -12.41 -10.62
N ILE A 275 -10.22 -11.76 -9.57
CA ILE A 275 -9.63 -12.43 -8.40
C ILE A 275 -10.21 -11.90 -7.08
N GLY A 276 -10.15 -12.72 -6.04
CA GLY A 276 -10.61 -12.40 -4.68
C GLY A 276 -12.13 -12.21 -4.52
N PRO A 277 -12.62 -12.00 -3.29
CA PRO A 277 -14.04 -11.93 -2.98
C PRO A 277 -14.71 -10.62 -3.44
N ASN A 278 -13.92 -9.57 -3.69
CA ASN A 278 -14.37 -8.27 -4.15
C ASN A 278 -14.47 -8.12 -5.69
N ALA A 279 -14.13 -9.16 -6.45
CA ALA A 279 -14.01 -9.12 -7.91
C ALA A 279 -12.96 -8.10 -8.44
N THR A 280 -11.77 -8.10 -7.84
CA THR A 280 -10.59 -7.35 -8.34
C THR A 280 -10.30 -7.70 -9.79
N LYS A 281 -10.18 -6.69 -10.65
CA LYS A 281 -9.80 -6.87 -12.06
C LYS A 281 -8.29 -7.10 -12.14
N HIS A 282 -7.88 -8.24 -12.68
CA HIS A 282 -6.49 -8.65 -12.83
C HIS A 282 -6.10 -8.68 -14.31
N GLU A 283 -5.03 -7.99 -14.69
CA GLU A 283 -4.57 -7.84 -16.08
C GLU A 283 -3.09 -8.21 -16.19
N GLU A 284 -2.81 -9.30 -16.92
CA GLU A 284 -1.45 -9.85 -17.09
C GLU A 284 -0.83 -9.40 -18.41
N TYR A 285 0.36 -8.81 -18.36
CA TYR A 285 1.15 -8.40 -19.52
C TYR A 285 2.32 -9.37 -19.66
N LEU A 286 2.25 -10.21 -20.71
CA LEU A 286 3.12 -11.36 -20.87
C LEU A 286 4.40 -11.00 -21.65
N ALA A 287 5.53 -11.57 -21.21
CA ALA A 287 6.76 -11.62 -21.97
C ALA A 287 6.68 -12.67 -23.10
N ALA A 288 7.69 -12.68 -23.99
CA ALA A 288 7.72 -13.55 -25.17
C ALA A 288 7.78 -15.06 -24.85
N ASP A 289 8.13 -15.44 -23.62
CA ASP A 289 8.10 -16.81 -23.10
C ASP A 289 6.74 -17.22 -22.49
N GLY A 290 5.77 -16.31 -22.45
CA GLY A 290 4.46 -16.52 -21.84
C GLY A 290 4.40 -16.31 -20.32
N SER A 291 5.51 -15.90 -19.68
CA SER A 291 5.57 -15.50 -18.28
C SER A 291 5.00 -14.09 -18.06
N THR A 292 4.47 -13.83 -16.87
CA THR A 292 3.80 -12.56 -16.55
C THR A 292 4.82 -11.55 -16.01
N ALA A 293 5.13 -10.53 -16.82
CA ALA A 293 6.15 -9.53 -16.55
C ALA A 293 5.60 -8.29 -15.83
N ILE A 294 4.38 -7.87 -16.17
CA ILE A 294 3.61 -6.87 -15.41
C ILE A 294 2.23 -7.42 -15.09
N GLU A 295 1.75 -7.15 -13.88
CA GLU A 295 0.34 -7.30 -13.49
C GLU A 295 -0.27 -5.95 -13.12
N VAL A 296 -1.52 -5.71 -13.51
CA VAL A 296 -2.32 -4.58 -13.00
C VAL A 296 -3.56 -5.13 -12.30
N ASN A 297 -3.64 -4.88 -10.99
CA ASN A 297 -4.71 -5.31 -10.10
C ASN A 297 -5.51 -4.07 -9.67
N ARG A 298 -6.72 -3.90 -10.23
CA ARG A 298 -7.62 -2.79 -9.90
C ARG A 298 -8.68 -3.27 -8.93
N VAL A 299 -8.62 -2.73 -7.72
CA VAL A 299 -9.35 -3.20 -6.54
C VAL A 299 -10.60 -2.33 -6.37
N PRO A 300 -11.82 -2.87 -6.60
CA PRO A 300 -13.01 -2.05 -6.70
C PRO A 300 -13.52 -1.58 -5.34
N GLY A 301 -14.09 -0.38 -5.31
CA GLY A 301 -14.73 0.23 -4.16
C GLY A 301 -13.78 0.91 -3.16
N ILE A 302 -12.49 0.57 -3.14
CA ILE A 302 -11.56 1.03 -2.10
C ILE A 302 -10.80 2.31 -2.46
N GLY A 303 -10.45 3.09 -1.42
CA GLY A 303 -9.60 4.28 -1.51
C GLY A 303 -8.11 3.96 -1.33
N HIS A 304 -7.36 4.97 -0.84
CA HIS A 304 -5.92 4.85 -0.59
C HIS A 304 -5.62 3.84 0.53
N GLY A 305 -4.86 2.78 0.23
CA GLY A 305 -4.44 1.80 1.24
C GLY A 305 -3.89 0.49 0.67
N THR A 306 -3.42 -0.38 1.56
CA THR A 306 -3.10 -1.78 1.26
C THR A 306 -4.39 -2.60 1.35
N PRO A 307 -4.81 -3.28 0.27
CA PRO A 307 -5.88 -4.26 0.36
C PRO A 307 -5.47 -5.43 1.25
N VAL A 308 -6.30 -5.74 2.25
CA VAL A 308 -6.20 -6.91 3.14
C VAL A 308 -7.51 -7.71 3.10
N ASP A 309 -7.52 -8.93 3.63
CA ASP A 309 -8.73 -9.76 3.76
C ASP A 309 -8.61 -10.56 5.05
N ARG A 310 -9.33 -10.12 6.10
CA ARG A 310 -9.15 -10.69 7.44
C ARG A 310 -9.69 -12.11 7.53
N GLY A 311 -8.80 -13.08 7.71
CA GLY A 311 -9.17 -14.43 8.10
C GLY A 311 -8.03 -15.43 7.97
N SER A 312 -8.32 -16.68 8.31
CA SER A 312 -7.37 -17.79 8.28
C SER A 312 -7.46 -18.65 7.01
N GLY A 313 -8.23 -18.23 6.00
CA GLY A 313 -8.26 -18.85 4.68
C GLY A 313 -6.91 -18.74 3.95
N GLY A 314 -6.65 -19.64 3.00
CA GLY A 314 -5.37 -19.68 2.27
C GLY A 314 -5.07 -18.39 1.47
N GLU A 315 -6.11 -17.76 0.93
CA GLU A 315 -6.07 -16.46 0.23
C GLU A 315 -6.28 -15.24 1.16
N GLN A 316 -6.46 -15.46 2.47
CA GLN A 316 -6.71 -14.41 3.45
C GLN A 316 -5.45 -14.06 4.26
N CYS A 317 -5.29 -12.79 4.60
CA CYS A 317 -4.20 -12.26 5.41
C CYS A 317 -4.48 -10.83 5.90
N GLY A 318 -3.75 -10.45 6.95
CA GLY A 318 -3.62 -9.08 7.41
C GLY A 318 -4.79 -8.59 8.24
N SER A 319 -4.70 -7.32 8.64
CA SER A 319 -5.61 -6.71 9.61
C SER A 319 -5.93 -5.25 9.25
N THR A 320 -7.05 -4.77 9.80
CA THR A 320 -7.52 -3.39 9.65
C THR A 320 -7.45 -2.63 10.98
N ASN A 321 -6.45 -2.96 11.82
CA ASN A 321 -6.24 -2.33 13.12
C ASN A 321 -5.51 -0.97 13.01
N ALA A 322 -4.89 -0.69 11.87
CA ALA A 322 -4.21 0.57 11.56
C ALA A 322 -4.80 1.29 10.33
N ALA A 323 -4.48 2.57 10.18
CA ALA A 323 -4.88 3.37 9.02
C ALA A 323 -4.21 2.86 7.74
N TYR A 324 -4.94 2.98 6.62
CA TYR A 324 -4.53 2.57 5.26
C TYR A 324 -4.38 1.05 5.05
N PHE A 325 -5.10 0.23 5.81
CA PHE A 325 -5.35 -1.19 5.51
C PHE A 325 -6.86 -1.41 5.33
N LEU A 326 -7.25 -1.98 4.19
CA LEU A 326 -8.63 -1.94 3.69
C LEU A 326 -9.16 -3.36 3.41
N ASP A 327 -10.20 -3.75 4.14
CA ASP A 327 -10.87 -5.07 4.05
C ASP A 327 -11.53 -5.23 2.67
N SER A 328 -10.96 -6.07 1.80
CA SER A 328 -11.39 -6.21 0.40
C SER A 328 -10.82 -7.43 -0.32
N ILE A 329 -9.51 -7.65 -0.23
CA ILE A 329 -8.74 -8.75 -0.84
C ILE A 329 -7.33 -8.71 -0.23
N CYS A 330 -6.74 -9.84 0.17
CA CYS A 330 -5.36 -9.86 0.66
C CYS A 330 -4.37 -9.67 -0.51
N SER A 331 -4.00 -8.41 -0.80
CA SER A 331 -3.05 -8.08 -1.87
C SER A 331 -1.71 -8.79 -1.68
N SER A 332 -1.24 -8.90 -0.43
CA SER A 332 0.03 -9.56 -0.10
C SER A 332 0.07 -11.05 -0.50
N HIS A 333 -1.05 -11.78 -0.46
CA HIS A 333 -1.10 -13.17 -0.94
C HIS A 333 -0.75 -13.20 -2.44
N TRP A 334 -1.49 -12.45 -3.25
CA TRP A 334 -1.30 -12.40 -4.69
C TRP A 334 0.07 -11.83 -5.09
N ILE A 335 0.63 -10.90 -4.31
CA ILE A 335 2.01 -10.43 -4.45
C ILE A 335 3.03 -11.57 -4.20
N THR A 336 2.83 -12.41 -3.18
CA THR A 336 3.69 -13.59 -2.97
C THR A 336 3.53 -14.66 -4.06
N GLN A 337 2.33 -14.82 -4.65
CA GLN A 337 2.14 -15.65 -5.84
C GLN A 337 2.94 -15.09 -7.03
N PHE A 338 2.78 -13.80 -7.33
CA PHE A 338 3.48 -13.12 -8.43
C PHE A 338 5.01 -13.21 -8.31
N PHE A 339 5.56 -13.12 -7.10
CA PHE A 339 7.00 -13.28 -6.85
C PHE A 339 7.52 -14.71 -7.05
N GLY A 340 6.65 -15.73 -7.13
CA GLY A 340 7.05 -17.13 -7.12
C GLY A 340 7.42 -17.63 -5.72
N LEU A 341 6.74 -17.11 -4.70
CA LEU A 341 6.87 -17.50 -3.30
C LEU A 341 5.67 -18.30 -2.79
N GLY A 342 4.51 -18.21 -3.44
CA GLY A 342 3.34 -19.03 -3.11
C GLY A 342 3.66 -20.54 -3.09
N GLY A 343 3.27 -21.21 -2.01
CA GLY A 343 3.64 -22.59 -1.71
C GLY A 343 3.36 -23.57 -2.85
N SER A 344 4.43 -24.17 -3.39
CA SER A 344 4.39 -25.14 -4.48
C SER A 344 3.88 -26.52 -4.04
N GLY A 345 2.62 -26.56 -3.61
CA GLY A 345 1.81 -27.76 -3.49
C GLY A 345 1.89 -28.52 -2.18
N VAL A 346 0.78 -28.48 -1.43
CA VAL A 346 0.11 -29.75 -1.12
C VAL A 346 -0.44 -30.28 -2.44
N THR A 347 0.39 -30.99 -3.22
CA THR A 347 -0.10 -31.77 -4.35
C THR A 347 -0.96 -32.91 -3.79
N ALA A 348 -2.19 -33.03 -4.28
CA ALA A 348 -3.08 -34.11 -3.86
C ALA A 348 -2.44 -35.49 -4.08
N ARG A 349 -2.57 -36.36 -3.09
CA ARG A 349 -2.29 -37.79 -3.10
C ARG A 349 -3.47 -38.53 -2.49
#